data_AF-A0A7S3PNF4-F1
#
_entry.id   AF-A0A7S3PNF4-F1
#
_cell.length_a   1.000
_cell.length_b   1.000
_cell.length_c   1.000
_cell.angle_alpha   90.00
_cell.angle_beta   90.00
_cell.angle_gamma   90.00
#
_symmetry.space_group_name_H-M   'P 1'
#
loop_
_entity.id
_entity.type
_entity.pdbx_description
1 polymer ?
#
loop_
_entity_poly.entity_id
_entity_poly.type
_entity_poly.pdbx_seq_one_letter_code
_entity_poly.pdbx_strand_id
1 'polypeptide(L)'
;YMVHNEARQNLIGQAIGSGGICGNGNQAPCPKIGSVSWVGDTISIGMTVTENTVITGPVNGLGWFLNFDSGSPKLANIQRIQVAVGDFLLLVLPYPSSTQFQISYQADSWCSPSWAICEHIFTEVSSLREVTEGLGDRFFFDGKYLHVRIVQQPDYNPDFESPTGPTGLPTFEREGLSIPILSWGGGVRIIAQNCGGDANYCSPVQNVQSPTDVCTQLGLAGKQEGYDSCGGDTILSTAAIIAIAASGLVAISAFLYMVYRRRHAPHLCGSTKTKTKNGDIEIAHYGPPFGAPGGLESQELR
;
A
#
# COMPACT_ATOMS: atom_id res chain seq x y z
N TYR A 1 -11.15 -10.71 8.87
CA TYR A 1 -11.15 -11.28 10.23
C TYR A 1 -10.07 -12.32 10.27
N MET A 2 -9.11 -12.21 11.17
CA MET A 2 -8.12 -13.28 11.37
C MET A 2 -8.53 -14.11 12.57
N VAL A 3 -8.89 -15.37 12.37
CA VAL A 3 -9.26 -16.27 13.47
C VAL A 3 -8.13 -17.27 13.70
N HIS A 4 -7.59 -17.28 14.92
CA HIS A 4 -6.58 -18.23 15.37
C HIS A 4 -7.25 -19.36 16.19
N ASN A 5 -7.12 -20.61 15.72
CA ASN A 5 -7.31 -21.94 16.35
C ASN A 5 -8.42 -22.13 17.43
N GLU A 6 -9.27 -23.15 17.20
CA GLU A 6 -10.68 -23.26 17.57
C GLU A 6 -11.01 -24.06 18.85
N ALA A 7 -10.30 -23.86 19.96
CA ALA A 7 -10.76 -24.50 21.20
C ALA A 7 -12.00 -23.82 21.84
N ARG A 8 -12.45 -22.64 21.36
CA ARG A 8 -13.58 -21.88 21.95
C ARG A 8 -14.34 -20.96 20.97
N GLN A 9 -14.74 -21.45 19.81
CA GLN A 9 -15.64 -20.67 18.95
C GLN A 9 -17.10 -20.83 19.40
N ASN A 10 -17.66 -19.79 20.02
CA ASN A 10 -19.10 -19.57 19.99
C ASN A 10 -19.35 -18.07 19.81
N LEU A 11 -19.79 -17.72 18.59
CA LEU A 11 -20.42 -16.46 18.18
C LEU A 11 -19.53 -15.21 18.26
N ILE A 12 -18.93 -14.81 17.12
CA ILE A 12 -18.31 -13.48 16.99
C ILE A 12 -19.02 -12.69 15.89
N GLY A 13 -19.98 -11.88 16.31
CA GLY A 13 -20.22 -10.58 15.73
C GLY A 13 -19.98 -9.54 16.83
N GLN A 14 -18.97 -8.69 16.66
CA GLN A 14 -19.04 -7.25 16.91
C GLN A 14 -17.69 -6.59 16.64
N ALA A 15 -17.81 -5.39 16.08
CA ALA A 15 -16.77 -4.47 15.69
C ALA A 15 -15.92 -3.99 16.89
N ILE A 16 -14.88 -3.24 16.56
CA ILE A 16 -14.07 -2.38 17.44
C ILE A 16 -14.97 -1.74 18.52
N GLY A 17 -15.03 -2.38 19.69
CA GLY A 17 -15.56 -1.84 20.92
C GLY A 17 -14.39 -1.39 21.77
N SER A 18 -14.42 -0.14 22.23
CA SER A 18 -13.36 0.55 22.96
C SER A 18 -13.09 0.00 24.38
N GLY A 19 -13.15 -1.31 24.59
CA GLY A 19 -13.11 -1.93 25.92
C GLY A 19 -12.02 -2.98 26.13
N GLY A 20 -11.26 -3.37 25.10
CA GLY A 20 -10.24 -4.42 25.25
C GLY A 20 -10.81 -5.77 25.71
N ILE A 21 -12.07 -6.06 25.42
CA ILE A 21 -12.76 -7.30 25.80
C ILE A 21 -12.98 -8.16 24.54
N CYS A 22 -12.43 -9.37 24.54
CA CYS A 22 -12.45 -10.29 23.40
C CYS A 22 -13.47 -11.42 23.55
N GLY A 23 -14.08 -11.58 24.73
CA GLY A 23 -15.05 -12.63 24.94
C GLY A 23 -16.49 -12.14 25.02
N ASN A 24 -17.39 -12.99 24.55
CA ASN A 24 -18.83 -12.74 24.49
C ASN A 24 -19.43 -12.72 25.91
N GLY A 25 -19.50 -11.54 26.52
CA GLY A 25 -20.12 -11.32 27.83
C GLY A 25 -19.28 -11.75 29.04
N ASN A 26 -18.09 -12.33 28.85
CA ASN A 26 -17.23 -12.81 29.94
C ASN A 26 -16.10 -11.82 30.33
N GLN A 27 -16.05 -10.63 29.71
CA GLN A 27 -15.04 -9.61 29.97
C GLN A 27 -13.58 -10.07 29.79
N ALA A 28 -13.34 -11.14 29.04
CA ALA A 28 -11.98 -11.64 28.83
C ALA A 28 -11.13 -10.57 28.12
N PRO A 29 -9.90 -10.27 28.60
CA PRO A 29 -9.04 -9.27 28.00
C PRO A 29 -8.67 -9.66 26.56
N CYS A 30 -8.50 -8.66 25.70
CA CYS A 30 -7.94 -8.76 24.36
C CYS A 30 -6.45 -8.49 24.41
N PRO A 31 -5.58 -9.51 24.60
CA PRO A 31 -4.15 -9.26 24.53
C PRO A 31 -3.79 -8.77 23.13
N LYS A 32 -2.81 -7.87 23.07
CA LYS A 32 -2.10 -7.59 21.82
C LYS A 32 -1.40 -8.87 21.38
N ILE A 33 -1.59 -9.23 20.11
CA ILE A 33 -0.90 -10.37 19.48
C ILE A 33 0.03 -9.92 18.36
N GLY A 34 -0.05 -8.65 17.96
CA GLY A 34 0.79 -8.12 16.90
C GLY A 34 0.40 -6.70 16.47
N SER A 35 0.79 -6.35 15.26
CA SER A 35 0.51 -5.07 14.62
C SER A 35 0.30 -5.25 13.12
N VAL A 36 -0.51 -4.36 12.54
CA VAL A 36 -0.66 -4.19 11.10
C VAL A 36 -0.17 -2.80 10.71
N SER A 37 0.69 -2.72 9.70
CA SER A 37 1.15 -1.47 9.11
C SER A 37 1.04 -1.53 7.59
N TRP A 38 1.28 -0.41 6.92
CA TRP A 38 1.51 -0.43 5.48
C TRP A 38 2.85 -1.09 5.16
N VAL A 39 2.90 -1.68 3.97
CA VAL A 39 4.16 -2.11 3.38
C VAL A 39 5.03 -0.88 3.10
N GLY A 40 6.30 -0.91 3.52
CA GLY A 40 7.22 0.22 3.48
C GLY A 40 7.25 1.09 4.75
N ASP A 41 6.22 1.04 5.59
CA ASP A 41 6.14 1.83 6.84
C ASP A 41 6.91 1.22 8.01
N THR A 42 7.26 2.04 9.00
CA THR A 42 7.79 1.52 10.26
C THR A 42 6.71 0.81 11.07
N ILE A 43 6.99 -0.42 11.50
CA ILE A 43 6.07 -1.26 12.29
C ILE A 43 5.64 -0.57 13.61
N SER A 44 6.47 0.33 14.15
CA SER A 44 6.15 1.13 15.35
C SER A 44 4.95 2.07 15.20
N ILE A 45 4.55 2.38 13.97
CA ILE A 45 3.38 3.22 13.66
C ILE A 45 2.13 2.35 13.37
N GLY A 46 2.30 1.03 13.29
CA GLY A 46 1.23 0.09 12.97
C GLY A 46 0.10 0.07 14.01
N MET A 47 -1.11 -0.21 13.52
CA MET A 47 -2.28 -0.45 14.37
C MET A 47 -2.11 -1.75 15.15
N THR A 48 -2.46 -1.73 16.43
CA THR A 48 -2.41 -2.93 17.28
C THR A 48 -3.43 -3.96 16.82
N VAL A 49 -2.98 -5.21 16.69
CA VAL A 49 -3.81 -6.38 16.40
C VAL A 49 -4.01 -7.17 17.71
N THR A 50 -5.26 -7.51 18.00
CA THR A 50 -5.67 -8.32 19.16
C THR A 50 -6.31 -9.63 18.70
N GLU A 51 -6.60 -10.54 19.63
CA GLU A 51 -7.23 -11.85 19.35
C GLU A 51 -8.59 -11.79 18.64
N ASN A 52 -9.29 -10.65 18.69
CA ASN A 52 -10.53 -10.41 17.95
C ASN A 52 -10.40 -9.15 17.08
N THR A 53 -9.60 -9.24 16.02
CA THR A 53 -9.30 -8.08 15.18
C THR A 53 -10.24 -7.98 13.97
N VAL A 54 -10.73 -6.77 13.76
CA VAL A 54 -11.26 -6.30 12.48
C VAL A 54 -10.31 -5.20 12.01
N ILE A 55 -9.73 -5.40 10.84
CA ILE A 55 -8.82 -4.43 10.24
C ILE A 55 -9.56 -3.83 9.05
N THR A 56 -9.61 -2.50 9.01
CA THR A 56 -10.17 -1.71 7.93
C THR A 56 -9.16 -0.65 7.54
N GLY A 57 -8.97 -0.44 6.24
CA GLY A 57 -8.03 0.53 5.70
C GLY A 57 -8.08 0.54 4.18
N PRO A 58 -7.31 1.43 3.54
CA PRO A 58 -7.16 1.44 2.09
C PRO A 58 -6.80 0.07 1.49
N VAL A 59 -7.05 -0.07 0.20
CA VAL A 59 -6.68 -1.22 -0.64
C VAL A 59 -6.04 -0.69 -1.93
N ASN A 60 -5.53 -1.56 -2.80
CA ASN A 60 -4.80 -1.19 -4.04
C ASN A 60 -3.49 -0.42 -3.88
N GLY A 61 -2.84 -0.52 -2.71
CA GLY A 61 -1.51 0.02 -2.46
C GLY A 61 -0.42 -1.07 -2.47
N LEU A 62 0.66 -0.83 -1.73
CA LEU A 62 1.74 -1.79 -1.49
C LEU A 62 1.32 -2.92 -0.54
N GLY A 63 0.15 -2.79 0.09
CA GLY A 63 -0.47 -3.83 0.88
C GLY A 63 -0.31 -3.65 2.39
N TRP A 64 -0.85 -4.62 3.13
CA TRP A 64 -0.78 -4.66 4.58
C TRP A 64 0.31 -5.61 5.03
N PHE A 65 1.18 -5.11 5.91
CA PHE A 65 2.20 -5.88 6.58
C PHE A 65 1.74 -6.26 7.99
N LEU A 66 1.59 -7.56 8.23
CA LEU A 66 1.14 -8.10 9.51
C LEU A 66 2.31 -8.74 10.24
N ASN A 67 2.61 -8.20 11.42
CA ASN A 67 3.67 -8.70 12.27
C ASN A 67 3.09 -9.18 13.61
N PHE A 68 3.33 -10.45 13.93
CA PHE A 68 2.87 -11.07 15.17
C PHE A 68 4.01 -11.13 16.19
N ASP A 69 3.71 -10.79 17.45
CA ASP A 69 4.72 -10.68 18.52
C ASP A 69 5.40 -12.04 18.79
N SER A 70 4.67 -13.15 18.63
CA SER A 70 5.16 -14.53 18.81
C SER A 70 5.65 -15.20 17.53
N GLY A 71 5.78 -14.46 16.44
CA GLY A 71 6.00 -15.00 15.09
C GLY A 71 4.69 -15.27 14.36
N SER A 72 4.74 -15.45 13.04
CA SER A 72 3.52 -15.65 12.24
C SER A 72 2.84 -16.99 12.56
N PRO A 73 1.50 -17.05 12.52
CA PRO A 73 0.76 -18.24 12.87
C PRO A 73 0.99 -19.39 11.88
N LYS A 74 0.96 -20.62 12.38
CA LYS A 74 0.97 -21.85 11.56
C LYS A 74 -0.34 -22.07 10.82
N LEU A 75 -1.43 -21.54 11.36
CA LEU A 75 -2.75 -21.52 10.73
C LEU A 75 -3.33 -20.11 10.83
N ALA A 76 -3.53 -19.46 9.69
CA ALA A 76 -4.23 -18.18 9.61
C ALA A 76 -5.49 -18.32 8.75
N ASN A 77 -6.64 -17.91 9.29
CA ASN A 77 -7.89 -17.83 8.54
C ASN A 77 -8.27 -16.36 8.36
N ILE A 78 -8.18 -15.82 7.15
CA ILE A 78 -8.65 -14.48 6.78
C ILE A 78 -10.06 -14.59 6.23
N GLN A 79 -11.06 -14.31 7.07
CA GLN A 79 -12.48 -14.44 6.73
C GLN A 79 -13.15 -13.08 6.57
N ARG A 80 -14.38 -13.08 6.04
CA ARG A 80 -15.25 -11.89 5.98
C ARG A 80 -14.52 -10.73 5.32
N ILE A 81 -13.90 -11.05 4.19
CA ILE A 81 -13.15 -10.14 3.35
C ILE A 81 -14.16 -9.20 2.70
N GLN A 82 -13.89 -7.89 2.76
CA GLN A 82 -14.64 -6.87 2.06
C GLN A 82 -13.68 -5.98 1.28
N VAL A 83 -13.63 -6.18 -0.03
CA VAL A 83 -12.78 -5.45 -0.97
C VAL A 83 -13.65 -5.06 -2.16
N ALA A 84 -13.53 -3.83 -2.66
CA ALA A 84 -14.36 -3.38 -3.77
C ALA A 84 -14.13 -4.22 -5.03
N VAL A 85 -15.12 -4.23 -5.93
CA VAL A 85 -15.04 -4.97 -7.19
C VAL A 85 -13.90 -4.40 -8.04
N GLY A 86 -13.00 -5.26 -8.53
CA GLY A 86 -11.78 -4.87 -9.25
C GLY A 86 -10.58 -4.52 -8.36
N ASP A 87 -10.78 -4.36 -7.05
CA ASP A 87 -9.72 -4.05 -6.10
C ASP A 87 -9.14 -5.31 -5.46
N PHE A 88 -7.98 -5.17 -4.82
CA PHE A 88 -7.37 -6.25 -4.05
C PHE A 88 -6.61 -5.74 -2.82
N LEU A 89 -6.47 -6.63 -1.85
CA LEU A 89 -5.55 -6.45 -0.73
C LEU A 89 -4.31 -7.32 -0.95
N LEU A 90 -3.13 -6.72 -1.05
CA LEU A 90 -1.89 -7.47 -0.91
C LEU A 90 -1.59 -7.66 0.58
N LEU A 91 -1.56 -8.91 1.04
CA LEU A 91 -1.25 -9.26 2.42
C LEU A 91 0.19 -9.76 2.50
N VAL A 92 0.95 -9.26 3.47
CA VAL A 92 2.36 -9.61 3.69
C VAL A 92 2.60 -10.09 5.12
N LEU A 93 3.16 -11.29 5.27
CA LEU A 93 3.48 -11.90 6.56
C LEU A 93 4.93 -12.40 6.63
N PRO A 94 5.68 -12.13 7.71
CA PRO A 94 7.05 -12.63 7.86
C PRO A 94 7.05 -14.11 8.26
N TYR A 95 7.80 -14.95 7.57
CA TYR A 95 7.98 -16.38 7.90
C TYR A 95 9.46 -16.79 7.78
N PRO A 96 9.93 -17.79 8.56
CA PRO A 96 11.26 -18.36 8.38
C PRO A 96 11.47 -18.92 6.98
N SER A 97 12.69 -18.85 6.45
CA SER A 97 13.00 -19.21 5.06
C SER A 97 12.74 -20.67 4.69
N SER A 98 12.66 -21.58 5.66
CA SER A 98 12.33 -23.00 5.44
C SER A 98 10.83 -23.29 5.36
N THR A 99 9.99 -22.26 5.50
CA THR A 99 8.53 -22.43 5.57
C THR A 99 7.97 -22.88 4.23
N GLN A 100 7.04 -23.84 4.29
CA GLN A 100 6.23 -24.28 3.16
C GLN A 100 4.78 -23.91 3.42
N PHE A 101 4.04 -23.58 2.36
CA PHE A 101 2.68 -23.09 2.48
C PHE A 101 1.69 -23.97 1.73
N GLN A 102 0.55 -24.22 2.37
CA GLN A 102 -0.67 -24.64 1.71
C GLN A 102 -1.68 -23.53 1.90
N ILE A 103 -2.02 -22.84 0.82
CA ILE A 103 -2.95 -21.71 0.84
C ILE A 103 -4.15 -22.09 0.00
N SER A 104 -5.34 -21.85 0.54
CA SER A 104 -6.57 -22.04 -0.20
C SER A 104 -7.63 -21.04 0.20
N TYR A 105 -8.54 -20.75 -0.72
CA TYR A 105 -9.83 -20.21 -0.35
C TYR A 105 -10.70 -21.33 0.20
N GLN A 106 -11.42 -21.05 1.28
CA GLN A 106 -12.45 -21.91 1.85
C GLN A 106 -13.78 -21.17 1.75
N ALA A 107 -14.75 -21.82 1.13
CA ALA A 107 -16.15 -21.44 1.21
C ALA A 107 -16.68 -21.59 2.64
N ASP A 108 -17.92 -21.15 2.86
CA ASP A 108 -18.56 -21.29 4.17
C ASP A 108 -18.82 -22.77 4.52
N SER A 109 -18.95 -23.04 5.82
CA SER A 109 -19.19 -24.34 6.44
C SER A 109 -20.38 -25.13 5.90
N TRP A 110 -21.39 -24.47 5.33
CA TRP A 110 -22.56 -25.11 4.72
C TRP A 110 -22.33 -25.51 3.26
N CYS A 111 -21.24 -25.06 2.63
CA CYS A 111 -20.91 -25.43 1.27
C CYS A 111 -20.63 -26.93 1.16
N SER A 112 -21.23 -27.60 0.17
CA SER A 112 -20.97 -29.01 -0.11
C SER A 112 -20.37 -29.23 -1.49
N PRO A 113 -19.28 -30.01 -1.60
CA PRO A 113 -18.71 -30.42 -2.88
C PRO A 113 -19.65 -31.21 -3.79
N SER A 114 -20.81 -31.66 -3.27
CA SER A 114 -21.82 -32.38 -4.07
C SER A 114 -22.59 -31.47 -5.04
N TRP A 115 -22.58 -30.16 -4.83
CA TRP A 115 -23.31 -29.19 -5.68
C TRP A 115 -22.57 -27.87 -5.91
N ALA A 116 -21.40 -27.65 -5.29
CA ALA A 116 -20.60 -26.44 -5.46
C ALA A 116 -19.10 -26.70 -5.33
N ILE A 117 -18.30 -25.70 -5.72
CA ILE A 117 -16.88 -25.61 -5.40
C ILE A 117 -16.75 -24.93 -4.03
N CYS A 118 -16.19 -25.64 -3.06
CA CYS A 118 -16.06 -25.16 -1.68
C CYS A 118 -14.62 -24.85 -1.27
N GLU A 119 -13.66 -25.21 -2.10
CA GLU A 119 -12.25 -24.96 -1.86
C GLU A 119 -11.57 -24.63 -3.19
N HIS A 120 -10.68 -23.63 -3.16
CA HIS A 120 -9.80 -23.31 -4.28
C HIS A 120 -8.35 -23.24 -3.78
N ILE A 121 -7.49 -24.11 -4.30
CA ILE A 121 -6.08 -24.14 -3.91
C ILE A 121 -5.32 -23.04 -4.65
N PHE A 122 -4.52 -22.27 -3.91
CA PHE A 122 -3.72 -21.20 -4.49
C PHE A 122 -2.45 -21.78 -5.11
N THR A 123 -1.95 -21.10 -6.15
CA THR A 123 -0.74 -21.47 -6.87
C THR A 123 0.44 -20.63 -6.39
N GLU A 124 1.54 -21.28 -6.02
CA GLU A 124 2.80 -20.59 -5.76
C GLU A 124 3.41 -20.08 -7.08
N VAL A 125 3.83 -18.83 -7.11
CA VAL A 125 4.48 -18.20 -8.26
C VAL A 125 5.89 -17.73 -7.92
N SER A 126 6.65 -17.33 -8.93
CA SER A 126 8.09 -17.06 -8.80
C SER A 126 8.43 -15.60 -8.45
N SER A 127 7.43 -14.71 -8.45
CA SER A 127 7.66 -13.29 -8.22
C SER A 127 6.45 -12.57 -7.63
N LEU A 128 6.70 -11.48 -6.91
CA LEU A 128 5.65 -10.62 -6.37
C LEU A 128 4.74 -10.03 -7.47
N ARG A 129 5.32 -9.71 -8.63
CA ARG A 129 4.55 -9.20 -9.78
C ARG A 129 3.48 -10.18 -10.24
N GLU A 130 3.79 -11.47 -10.30
CA GLU A 130 2.81 -12.51 -10.69
C GLU A 130 1.67 -12.64 -9.67
N VAL A 131 1.90 -12.28 -8.40
CA VAL A 131 0.85 -12.19 -7.36
C VAL A 131 -0.04 -10.99 -7.61
N THR A 132 0.55 -9.80 -7.84
CA THR A 132 -0.20 -8.55 -8.05
C THR A 132 -0.87 -8.43 -9.42
N GLU A 133 -0.46 -9.24 -10.41
CA GLU A 133 -1.13 -9.33 -11.71
C GLU A 133 -2.10 -10.53 -11.79
N GLY A 134 -2.05 -11.43 -10.80
CA GLY A 134 -2.93 -12.61 -10.72
C GLY A 134 -4.36 -12.30 -10.31
N LEU A 135 -5.25 -13.29 -10.37
CA LEU A 135 -6.69 -13.12 -10.12
C LEU A 135 -7.08 -13.25 -8.63
N GLY A 136 -6.09 -13.31 -7.74
CA GLY A 136 -6.29 -13.49 -6.30
C GLY A 136 -6.18 -14.94 -5.82
N ASP A 137 -5.63 -15.83 -6.66
CA ASP A 137 -5.38 -17.25 -6.38
C ASP A 137 -3.88 -17.61 -6.39
N ARG A 138 -3.02 -16.60 -6.29
CA ARG A 138 -1.56 -16.76 -6.36
C ARG A 138 -0.89 -16.23 -5.11
N PHE A 139 0.24 -16.84 -4.76
CA PHE A 139 1.10 -16.37 -3.67
C PHE A 139 2.59 -16.52 -4.01
N PHE A 140 3.41 -15.74 -3.34
CA PHE A 140 4.87 -15.75 -3.51
C PHE A 140 5.53 -15.68 -2.13
N PHE A 141 6.56 -16.51 -1.92
CA PHE A 141 7.40 -16.43 -0.74
C PHE A 141 8.85 -16.12 -1.16
N ASP A 142 9.36 -14.97 -0.74
CA ASP A 142 10.72 -14.52 -1.11
C ASP A 142 11.84 -15.08 -0.21
N GLY A 143 11.49 -16.02 0.68
CA GLY A 143 12.37 -16.55 1.71
C GLY A 143 12.31 -15.80 3.05
N LYS A 144 11.58 -14.69 3.13
CA LYS A 144 11.37 -13.92 4.37
C LYS A 144 9.91 -13.47 4.56
N TYR A 145 9.23 -13.11 3.48
CA TYR A 145 7.88 -12.57 3.45
C TYR A 145 7.00 -13.39 2.52
N LEU A 146 5.87 -13.83 3.06
CA LEU A 146 4.78 -14.41 2.28
C LEU A 146 3.90 -13.27 1.77
N HIS A 147 3.70 -13.24 0.45
CA HIS A 147 2.84 -12.29 -0.24
C HIS A 147 1.63 -13.02 -0.81
N VAL A 148 0.43 -12.57 -0.44
CA VAL A 148 -0.84 -13.16 -0.89
C VAL A 148 -1.74 -12.05 -1.42
N ARG A 149 -2.24 -12.18 -2.65
CA ARG A 149 -3.29 -11.32 -3.17
C ARG A 149 -4.64 -11.81 -2.67
N ILE A 150 -5.33 -10.99 -1.90
CA ILE A 150 -6.65 -11.26 -1.36
C ILE A 150 -7.68 -10.46 -2.15
N VAL A 151 -8.61 -11.18 -2.76
CA VAL A 151 -9.81 -10.64 -3.38
C VAL A 151 -11.02 -11.16 -2.62
N GLN A 152 -12.11 -10.40 -2.62
CA GLN A 152 -13.37 -10.92 -2.09
C GLN A 152 -13.87 -12.05 -3.01
N GLN A 153 -14.55 -13.05 -2.45
CA GLN A 153 -15.12 -14.18 -3.17
C GLN A 153 -16.48 -14.55 -2.53
N PRO A 154 -17.40 -15.21 -3.26
CA PRO A 154 -18.65 -15.70 -2.71
C PRO A 154 -18.41 -16.79 -1.66
N ASP A 155 -19.39 -16.99 -0.78
CA ASP A 155 -19.40 -18.05 0.25
C ASP A 155 -19.56 -19.47 -0.31
N TYR A 156 -19.71 -19.63 -1.63
CA TYR A 156 -19.68 -20.89 -2.41
C TYR A 156 -19.36 -20.56 -3.87
N ASN A 157 -18.81 -21.50 -4.63
CA ASN A 157 -18.43 -21.30 -6.04
C ASN A 157 -17.49 -20.09 -6.25
N PRO A 158 -16.32 -20.03 -5.57
CA PRO A 158 -15.37 -18.98 -5.82
C PRO A 158 -14.95 -18.94 -7.29
N ASP A 159 -14.80 -17.74 -7.84
CA ASP A 159 -14.42 -17.49 -9.23
C ASP A 159 -13.09 -16.74 -9.26
N PHE A 160 -12.04 -17.49 -9.59
CA PHE A 160 -10.69 -16.96 -9.81
C PHE A 160 -10.31 -16.98 -11.29
N GLU A 161 -11.29 -17.09 -12.20
CA GLU A 161 -11.08 -17.01 -13.65
C GLU A 161 -11.44 -15.63 -14.20
N SER A 162 -12.29 -14.87 -13.48
CA SER A 162 -12.71 -13.52 -13.89
C SER A 162 -11.83 -12.40 -13.32
N PRO A 163 -11.28 -11.50 -14.19
CA PRO A 163 -10.47 -10.35 -13.76
C PRO A 163 -11.26 -9.25 -13.05
N THR A 164 -12.58 -9.22 -13.20
CA THR A 164 -13.42 -8.22 -12.51
C THR A 164 -13.69 -8.58 -11.04
N GLY A 165 -13.15 -9.69 -10.55
CA GLY A 165 -13.51 -10.23 -9.24
C GLY A 165 -14.82 -11.03 -9.29
N PRO A 166 -15.30 -11.47 -8.12
CA PRO A 166 -16.40 -12.42 -8.02
C PRO A 166 -17.66 -11.86 -8.67
N THR A 167 -18.08 -12.51 -9.74
CA THR A 167 -19.38 -12.22 -10.35
C THR A 167 -20.49 -12.72 -9.42
N GLY A 168 -21.55 -11.93 -9.23
CA GLY A 168 -22.76 -12.38 -8.54
C GLY A 168 -22.90 -12.07 -7.04
N LEU A 169 -21.93 -11.40 -6.41
CA LEU A 169 -22.17 -10.84 -5.08
C LEU A 169 -23.09 -9.61 -5.17
N PRO A 170 -24.14 -9.50 -4.33
CA PRO A 170 -24.93 -8.29 -4.29
C PRO A 170 -24.06 -7.11 -3.83
N THR A 171 -24.22 -5.96 -4.46
CA THR A 171 -23.46 -4.74 -4.16
C THR A 171 -24.36 -3.70 -3.48
N PHE A 172 -23.77 -2.95 -2.56
CA PHE A 172 -24.31 -1.69 -2.09
C PHE A 172 -23.78 -0.58 -2.97
N GLU A 173 -24.67 0.21 -3.58
CA GLU A 173 -24.30 1.34 -4.44
C GLU A 173 -24.83 2.66 -3.89
N ARG A 174 -23.93 3.64 -3.76
CA ARG A 174 -24.30 5.01 -3.35
C ARG A 174 -23.26 6.02 -3.83
N GLU A 175 -23.70 7.09 -4.48
CA GLU A 175 -22.84 8.19 -4.95
C GLU A 175 -21.62 7.71 -5.78
N GLY A 176 -21.81 6.71 -6.63
CA GLY A 176 -20.74 6.14 -7.46
C GLY A 176 -19.78 5.19 -6.74
N LEU A 177 -19.98 4.92 -5.45
CA LEU A 177 -19.29 3.88 -4.71
C LEU A 177 -20.08 2.56 -4.79
N SER A 178 -19.42 1.48 -5.20
CA SER A 178 -19.99 0.13 -5.21
C SER A 178 -19.18 -0.77 -4.29
N ILE A 179 -19.79 -1.25 -3.21
CA ILE A 179 -19.15 -2.15 -2.24
C ILE A 179 -19.90 -3.48 -2.26
N PRO A 180 -19.26 -4.60 -2.58
CA PRO A 180 -19.88 -5.91 -2.46
C PRO A 180 -20.26 -6.19 -0.99
N ILE A 181 -21.46 -6.73 -0.81
CA ILE A 181 -21.92 -7.20 0.50
C ILE A 181 -20.97 -8.31 0.95
N LEU A 182 -20.60 -8.24 2.22
CA LEU A 182 -19.66 -9.15 2.86
C LEU A 182 -20.15 -10.59 2.80
N SER A 183 -19.26 -11.50 2.36
CA SER A 183 -19.45 -12.95 2.48
C SER A 183 -19.25 -13.38 3.94
N TRP A 184 -20.20 -14.12 4.51
CA TRP A 184 -20.23 -14.37 5.95
C TRP A 184 -19.25 -15.45 6.44
N GLY A 185 -18.98 -16.47 5.63
CA GLY A 185 -18.10 -17.58 6.01
C GLY A 185 -16.98 -17.94 5.03
N GLY A 186 -16.93 -17.31 3.85
CA GLY A 186 -15.81 -17.45 2.92
C GLY A 186 -14.52 -16.76 3.40
N GLY A 187 -13.36 -17.35 3.11
CA GLY A 187 -12.08 -16.77 3.49
C GLY A 187 -10.84 -17.47 2.94
N VAL A 188 -9.67 -16.84 3.11
CA VAL A 188 -8.36 -17.40 2.78
C VAL A 188 -7.81 -18.14 4.00
N ARG A 189 -7.45 -19.40 3.83
CA ARG A 189 -6.76 -20.24 4.82
C ARG A 189 -5.30 -20.40 4.42
N ILE A 190 -4.40 -20.06 5.33
CA ILE A 190 -2.95 -20.22 5.19
C ILE A 190 -2.49 -21.25 6.21
N ILE A 191 -1.89 -22.34 5.74
CA ILE A 191 -1.24 -23.34 6.57
C ILE A 191 0.27 -23.28 6.31
N ALA A 192 1.04 -22.94 7.32
CA ALA A 192 2.49 -22.88 7.29
C ALA A 192 3.11 -24.12 7.97
N GLN A 193 4.04 -24.75 7.26
CA GLN A 193 4.74 -25.97 7.69
C GLN A 193 6.26 -25.73 7.67
N ASN A 194 7.02 -26.57 8.37
CA ASN A 194 8.50 -26.52 8.37
C ASN A 194 9.13 -25.18 8.82
N CYS A 195 8.43 -24.44 9.69
CA CYS A 195 8.82 -23.10 10.15
C CYS A 195 9.34 -23.03 11.60
N GLY A 196 9.57 -24.16 12.27
CA GLY A 196 9.94 -24.18 13.69
C GLY A 196 8.82 -23.65 14.61
N GLY A 197 9.19 -23.02 15.72
CA GLY A 197 8.28 -22.38 16.67
C GLY A 197 7.55 -23.34 17.62
N ASP A 198 6.46 -22.85 18.20
CA ASP A 198 5.61 -23.60 19.14
C ASP A 198 4.45 -24.32 18.41
N ALA A 199 3.43 -24.78 19.14
CA ALA A 199 2.29 -25.49 18.53
C ALA A 199 1.44 -24.61 17.58
N ASN A 200 1.46 -23.30 17.77
CA ASN A 200 0.54 -22.34 17.16
C ASN A 200 1.24 -21.36 16.22
N TYR A 201 2.47 -20.98 16.53
CA TYR A 201 3.24 -19.98 15.83
C TYR A 201 4.55 -20.56 15.27
N CYS A 202 4.94 -20.06 14.11
CA CYS A 202 6.27 -20.27 13.54
C CYS A 202 7.32 -19.50 14.36
N SER A 203 8.59 -19.91 14.26
CA SER A 203 9.68 -19.16 14.91
C SER A 203 9.66 -17.69 14.46
N PRO A 204 9.80 -16.72 15.37
CA PRO A 204 9.87 -15.31 15.00
C PRO A 204 11.05 -15.05 14.06
N VAL A 205 10.76 -14.38 12.94
CA VAL A 205 11.80 -13.88 12.05
C VAL A 205 12.54 -12.75 12.78
N GLN A 206 13.87 -12.76 12.75
CA GLN A 206 14.68 -11.71 13.36
C GLN A 206 14.81 -10.51 12.41
N ASN A 207 14.93 -9.30 12.95
CA ASN A 207 15.06 -8.06 12.17
C ASN A 207 13.94 -7.91 11.12
N VAL A 208 12.71 -8.18 11.56
CA VAL A 208 11.52 -7.92 10.76
C VAL A 208 11.37 -6.41 10.62
N GLN A 209 11.46 -5.96 9.39
CA GLN A 209 11.08 -4.63 8.97
C GLN A 209 9.95 -4.78 7.96
N SER A 210 9.11 -3.77 7.81
CA SER A 210 8.20 -3.74 6.68
C SER A 210 9.04 -3.76 5.39
N PRO A 211 8.69 -4.60 4.40
CA PRO A 211 9.53 -4.76 3.23
C PRO A 211 9.52 -3.48 2.39
N THR A 212 10.68 -2.84 2.27
CA THR A 212 10.88 -1.59 1.54
C THR A 212 11.24 -1.83 0.08
N ASP A 213 11.64 -3.05 -0.24
CA ASP A 213 12.01 -3.50 -1.58
C ASP A 213 10.80 -3.86 -2.44
N VAL A 214 9.59 -3.99 -1.87
CA VAL A 214 8.33 -4.18 -2.61
C VAL A 214 8.18 -3.14 -3.73
N CYS A 215 8.53 -1.88 -3.46
CA CYS A 215 8.54 -0.81 -4.46
C CYS A 215 9.45 -1.11 -5.65
N THR A 216 10.63 -1.67 -5.40
CA THR A 216 11.56 -2.06 -6.46
C THR A 216 11.07 -3.29 -7.21
N GLN A 217 10.58 -4.31 -6.48
CA GLN A 217 10.06 -5.54 -7.07
C GLN A 217 8.84 -5.30 -7.97
N LEU A 218 8.00 -4.30 -7.64
CA LEU A 218 6.83 -3.90 -8.43
C LEU A 218 7.13 -2.83 -9.48
N GLY A 219 8.36 -2.32 -9.58
CA GLY A 219 8.69 -1.23 -10.52
C GLY A 219 7.97 0.09 -10.20
N LEU A 220 7.69 0.31 -8.91
CA LEU A 220 7.01 1.48 -8.37
C LEU A 220 7.97 2.50 -7.74
N ALA A 221 9.28 2.26 -7.75
CA ALA A 221 10.27 3.20 -7.21
C ALA A 221 10.04 4.65 -7.72
N GLY A 222 9.86 5.59 -6.79
CA GLY A 222 9.57 7.00 -7.09
C GLY A 222 8.13 7.31 -7.50
N LYS A 223 7.21 6.34 -7.44
CA LYS A 223 5.78 6.52 -7.73
C LYS A 223 4.97 6.55 -6.43
N GLN A 224 3.78 7.14 -6.51
CA GLN A 224 2.75 7.04 -5.48
C GLN A 224 1.58 6.24 -6.05
N GLU A 225 1.17 5.17 -5.35
CA GLU A 225 0.01 4.36 -5.69
C GLU A 225 -1.00 4.49 -4.55
N GLY A 226 -2.12 5.18 -4.79
CA GLY A 226 -3.07 5.55 -3.75
C GLY A 226 -2.44 6.47 -2.69
N TYR A 227 -2.40 6.00 -1.43
CA TYR A 227 -1.76 6.71 -0.32
C TYR A 227 -0.32 6.26 -0.05
N ASP A 228 0.15 5.21 -0.73
CA ASP A 228 1.48 4.66 -0.50
C ASP A 228 2.50 5.34 -1.41
N SER A 229 3.59 5.84 -0.81
CA SER A 229 4.70 6.44 -1.55
C SER A 229 5.86 5.46 -1.64
N CYS A 230 6.21 5.08 -2.87
CA CYS A 230 7.47 4.42 -3.20
C CYS A 230 8.60 5.41 -3.53
N GLY A 231 8.36 6.70 -3.33
CA GLY A 231 9.40 7.72 -3.26
C GLY A 231 9.82 7.84 -1.80
N GLY A 232 11.04 7.39 -1.50
CA GLY A 232 11.63 7.65 -0.20
C GLY A 232 11.52 9.15 0.09
N ASP A 233 11.30 9.47 1.36
CA ASP A 233 11.80 10.73 1.87
C ASP A 233 13.28 10.78 1.50
N THR A 234 13.57 11.38 0.35
CA THR A 234 14.78 12.16 0.21
C THR A 234 14.56 13.32 1.17
N ILE A 235 14.68 13.03 2.47
CA ILE A 235 15.51 13.86 3.32
C ILE A 235 16.76 13.98 2.48
N LEU A 236 16.91 15.13 1.80
CA LEU A 236 18.14 15.56 1.17
C LEU A 236 19.24 14.98 2.03
N SER A 237 20.02 14.02 1.50
CA SER A 237 21.05 13.39 2.32
C SER A 237 21.85 14.52 2.96
N THR A 238 22.36 14.35 4.17
CA THR A 238 23.08 15.43 4.86
C THR A 238 24.14 16.06 3.94
N ALA A 239 24.69 15.30 2.99
CA ALA A 239 25.54 15.80 1.92
C ALA A 239 24.86 16.76 0.92
N ALA A 240 23.62 16.51 0.51
CA ALA A 240 22.82 17.42 -0.33
C ALA A 240 22.42 18.71 0.43
N ILE A 241 22.10 18.62 1.73
CA ILE A 241 21.87 19.81 2.58
C ILE A 241 23.17 20.63 2.73
N ILE A 242 24.30 19.96 2.96
CA ILE A 242 25.63 20.60 3.01
C ILE A 242 25.98 21.24 1.66
N ALA A 243 25.68 20.58 0.53
CA ALA A 243 25.93 21.14 -0.79
C ALA A 243 25.12 22.42 -1.04
N ILE A 244 23.83 22.42 -0.69
CA ILE A 244 22.96 23.61 -0.81
C ILE A 244 23.47 24.74 0.10
N ALA A 245 23.82 24.42 1.36
CA ALA A 245 24.38 25.39 2.31
C ALA A 245 25.72 25.98 1.84
N ALA A 246 26.59 25.14 1.25
CA ALA A 246 27.87 25.58 0.69
C ALA A 246 27.68 26.51 -0.52
N SER A 247 26.73 26.21 -1.41
CA SER A 247 26.40 27.10 -2.54
C SER A 247 25.76 28.42 -2.09
N GLY A 248 24.95 28.42 -1.03
CA GLY A 248 24.39 29.63 -0.44
C GLY A 248 25.44 30.57 0.15
N LEU A 249 26.45 30.02 0.85
CA LEU A 249 27.56 30.79 1.41
C LEU A 249 28.44 31.45 0.35
N VAL A 250 28.66 30.80 -0.80
CA VAL A 250 29.42 31.37 -1.92
C VAL A 250 28.65 32.53 -2.55
N ALA A 251 27.33 32.39 -2.73
CA ALA A 251 26.49 33.45 -3.29
C ALA A 251 26.42 34.69 -2.38
N ILE A 252 26.28 34.50 -1.06
CA ILE A 252 26.28 35.61 -0.09
C ILE A 252 27.64 36.30 -0.06
N SER A 253 28.74 35.55 -0.10
CA SER A 253 30.10 36.11 -0.14
C SER A 253 30.35 36.94 -1.40
N ALA A 254 29.89 36.47 -2.57
CA ALA A 254 29.97 37.20 -3.83
C ALA A 254 29.12 38.47 -3.82
N PHE A 255 27.91 38.41 -3.24
CA PHE A 255 27.04 39.57 -3.11
C PHE A 255 27.62 40.63 -2.17
N LEU A 256 28.12 40.22 -1.00
CA LEU A 256 28.79 41.13 -0.05
C LEU A 256 30.05 41.75 -0.67
N TYR A 257 30.83 40.98 -1.44
CA TYR A 257 31.98 41.50 -2.18
C TYR A 257 31.58 42.53 -3.24
N MET A 258 30.50 42.28 -4.00
CA MET A 258 29.97 43.24 -4.97
C MET A 258 29.45 44.52 -4.30
N VAL A 259 28.74 44.41 -3.17
CA VAL A 259 28.26 45.57 -2.40
C VAL A 259 29.43 46.37 -1.81
N TYR A 260 30.45 45.69 -1.27
CA TYR A 260 31.66 46.32 -0.76
C TYR A 260 32.40 47.08 -1.89
N ARG A 261 32.61 46.44 -3.03
CA ARG A 261 33.29 47.04 -4.19
C ARG A 261 32.53 48.24 -4.75
N ARG A 262 31.18 48.22 -4.72
CA ARG A 262 30.35 49.35 -5.16
C ARG A 262 30.43 50.56 -4.22
N ARG A 263 30.64 50.34 -2.92
CA ARG A 263 30.82 51.44 -1.95
C ARG A 263 32.23 52.02 -1.94
N HIS A 264 33.23 51.26 -2.37
CA HIS A 264 34.64 51.68 -2.36
C HIS A 264 35.23 51.90 -3.75
N ALA A 265 34.42 51.92 -4.80
CA ALA A 265 34.87 52.37 -6.12
C ALA A 265 35.21 53.86 -6.01
N PRO A 266 36.47 54.28 -6.28
CA PRO A 266 36.83 55.69 -6.30
C PRO A 266 35.98 56.39 -7.36
N HIS A 267 35.35 57.50 -6.96
CA HIS A 267 34.64 58.41 -7.85
C HIS A 267 35.58 58.93 -8.95
N LEU A 268 35.69 58.19 -10.05
CA LEU A 268 36.25 58.71 -11.29
C LEU A 268 35.19 59.59 -11.93
N CYS A 269 35.20 60.86 -11.52
CA CYS A 269 34.57 61.95 -12.25
C CYS A 269 35.21 62.05 -13.64
N GLY A 270 34.38 61.96 -14.68
CA GLY A 270 34.84 62.17 -16.06
C GLY A 270 33.76 61.85 -17.08
N SER A 271 32.58 62.47 -16.98
CA SER A 271 31.58 62.42 -18.05
C SER A 271 31.84 63.57 -19.03
N THR A 272 32.57 63.28 -20.11
CA THR A 272 32.54 64.08 -21.33
C THR A 272 31.22 63.84 -22.06
N LYS A 273 30.35 64.86 -22.07
CA LYS A 273 29.16 64.91 -22.92
C LYS A 273 29.58 65.08 -24.39
N THR A 274 29.52 64.01 -25.18
CA THR A 274 29.50 64.11 -26.63
C THR A 274 28.05 64.24 -27.09
N LYS A 275 27.78 65.37 -27.75
CA LYS A 275 26.49 65.75 -28.32
C LYS A 275 26.47 65.20 -29.76
N THR A 276 25.62 64.22 -30.04
CA THR A 276 25.30 63.82 -31.41
C THR A 276 23.80 63.98 -31.65
N LYS A 277 23.52 64.75 -32.70
CA LYS A 277 22.23 65.03 -33.32
C LYS A 277 21.77 63.84 -34.17
N ASN A 278 20.48 63.83 -34.46
CA ASN A 278 19.71 62.99 -35.41
C ASN A 278 19.31 61.64 -34.78
N GLY A 279 18.03 61.44 -34.45
CA GLY A 279 16.95 61.07 -35.39
C GLY A 279 16.87 59.54 -35.34
N ASP A 280 15.80 58.85 -34.95
CA ASP A 280 14.37 59.14 -35.00
C ASP A 280 13.64 58.50 -33.80
N ILE A 281 12.44 59.02 -33.56
CA ILE A 281 11.46 58.52 -32.60
C ILE A 281 10.59 57.50 -33.32
N GLU A 282 10.49 56.28 -32.79
CA GLU A 282 9.31 55.44 -33.04
C GLU A 282 8.81 54.84 -31.73
N ILE A 283 7.56 55.13 -31.43
CA ILE A 283 6.83 54.80 -30.22
C ILE A 283 6.01 53.54 -30.50
N ALA A 284 6.16 52.56 -29.60
CA ALA A 284 5.24 51.50 -29.15
C ALA A 284 4.09 51.01 -30.06
N HIS A 285 3.85 49.69 -30.06
CA HIS A 285 2.52 49.16 -29.74
C HIS A 285 2.54 47.74 -29.14
N TYR A 286 1.77 47.62 -28.06
CA TYR A 286 1.23 46.39 -27.46
C TYR A 286 0.14 45.78 -28.36
N GLY A 287 0.01 44.45 -28.36
CA GLY A 287 -1.24 43.77 -28.75
C GLY A 287 -1.06 42.29 -29.15
N PRO A 288 -1.79 41.34 -28.54
CA PRO A 288 -1.77 39.92 -28.90
C PRO A 288 -2.85 39.58 -29.96
N PRO A 289 -2.77 38.44 -30.66
CA PRO A 289 -3.94 37.87 -31.30
C PRO A 289 -4.45 36.62 -30.57
N PHE A 290 -5.75 36.69 -30.29
CA PHE A 290 -6.69 35.60 -30.07
C PHE A 290 -6.63 34.52 -31.16
N GLY A 291 -6.96 33.28 -30.78
CA GLY A 291 -7.31 32.20 -31.70
C GLY A 291 -7.79 30.95 -30.97
N ALA A 292 -9.09 30.91 -30.66
CA ALA A 292 -9.82 29.75 -30.13
C ALA A 292 -10.28 28.82 -31.30
N PRO A 293 -11.30 27.95 -31.15
CA PRO A 293 -11.18 26.53 -30.84
C PRO A 293 -11.78 25.62 -31.94
N GLY A 294 -11.59 24.31 -31.82
CA GLY A 294 -12.30 23.28 -32.61
C GLY A 294 -11.61 21.94 -32.43
N GLY A 295 -12.27 20.80 -32.30
CA GLY A 295 -13.67 20.45 -32.42
C GLY A 295 -13.75 18.94 -32.18
N LEU A 296 -14.92 18.48 -31.74
CA LEU A 296 -15.27 17.09 -31.53
C LEU A 296 -14.99 16.22 -32.76
N GLU A 297 -14.49 15.00 -32.54
CA GLU A 297 -14.94 13.87 -33.36
C GLU A 297 -14.88 12.56 -32.57
N SER A 298 -16.07 12.08 -32.23
CA SER A 298 -16.39 10.71 -31.87
C SER A 298 -16.32 9.82 -33.11
N GLN A 299 -15.58 8.72 -33.04
CA GLN A 299 -15.89 7.53 -33.86
C GLN A 299 -15.74 6.26 -33.00
N GLU A 300 -16.89 5.64 -32.73
CA GLU A 300 -17.02 4.19 -32.72
C GLU A 300 -16.58 3.64 -34.08
N LEU A 301 -15.97 2.45 -34.11
CA LEU A 301 -16.32 1.38 -35.05
C LEU A 301 -15.52 0.09 -34.77
N ARG A 302 -16.32 -0.96 -34.49
CA ARG A 302 -16.11 -2.40 -34.72
C ARG A 302 -15.31 -3.21 -33.72
#